data_AF-A0A9E5IKW9-F1
#
_entry.id   AF-A0A9E5IKW9-F1
#
_cell.length_a   1.000
_cell.length_b   1.000
_cell.length_c   1.000
_cell.angle_alpha   90.00
_cell.angle_beta   90.00
_cell.angle_gamma   90.00
#
_symmetry.space_group_name_H-M   'P 1'
#
loop_
_entity.id
_entity.type
_entity.pdbx_description
1 polymer ?
#
loop_
_entity_poly.entity_id
_entity_poly.type
_entity_poly.pdbx_seq_one_letter_code
_entity_poly.pdbx_strand_id
1 'polypeptide(L)'
;MVLLAGLAGYGVTRHFLPAPATDAEARHRWLREEFDLDPAQAARIDALQSEYKPVCASHCAAIARTRDQLDAAIDATTRTAALIELDRLKVICTEATRAHLQAVAACMAPDQGARFLALMEPRVAHGENQTGAPALDRRP
;
A
#
# COMPACT_ATOMS: atom_id res chain seq x y z
N MET A 1 4.89 18.32 -42.52
CA MET A 1 4.02 17.58 -41.57
C MET A 1 4.74 16.33 -41.09
N VAL A 2 5.56 16.43 -40.03
CA VAL A 2 6.25 15.27 -39.43
C VAL A 2 6.27 15.44 -37.91
N LEU A 3 5.12 15.33 -37.24
CA LEU A 3 5.03 15.32 -35.76
C LEU A 3 3.82 14.50 -35.26
N LEU A 4 3.55 13.32 -35.82
CA LEU A 4 2.47 12.44 -35.34
C LEU A 4 2.85 10.96 -35.19
N ALA A 5 4.14 10.61 -35.24
CA ALA A 5 4.58 9.20 -35.14
C ALA A 5 5.24 8.82 -33.80
N GLY A 6 5.40 9.74 -32.85
CA GLY A 6 6.12 9.49 -31.59
C GLY A 6 5.29 8.93 -30.44
N LEU A 7 3.98 9.23 -30.39
CA LEU A 7 3.12 8.90 -29.24
C LEU A 7 2.63 7.45 -29.25
N ALA A 8 2.48 6.82 -30.42
CA ALA A 8 2.07 5.42 -30.53
C ALA A 8 3.19 4.47 -30.06
N GLY A 9 4.46 4.82 -30.28
CA GLY A 9 5.61 4.02 -29.86
C GLY A 9 5.74 3.90 -28.34
N TYR A 10 5.45 4.97 -27.60
CA TYR A 10 5.54 5.00 -26.14
C TYR A 10 4.47 4.16 -25.43
N GLY A 11 3.26 4.09 -26.01
CA GLY A 11 2.17 3.27 -25.46
C GLY A 11 2.40 1.77 -25.67
N VAL A 12 2.96 1.39 -26.82
CA VAL A 12 3.19 -0.03 -27.17
C VAL A 12 4.39 -0.60 -26.42
N THR A 13 5.47 0.16 -26.25
CA THR A 13 6.66 -0.31 -25.51
C THR A 13 6.33 -0.66 -24.05
N ARG A 14 5.43 0.08 -23.40
CA ARG A 14 5.04 -0.20 -22.00
C ARG A 14 4.21 -1.47 -21.82
N HIS A 15 3.61 -2.00 -22.88
CA HIS A 15 2.83 -3.23 -22.82
C HIS A 15 3.69 -4.49 -23.05
N PHE A 16 4.82 -4.35 -23.76
CA PHE A 16 5.66 -5.48 -24.17
C PHE A 16 7.04 -5.53 -23.49
N LEU A 17 7.51 -4.44 -22.87
CA LEU A 17 8.74 -4.48 -22.07
C LEU A 17 8.40 -4.88 -20.63
N PRO A 18 9.05 -5.92 -20.07
CA PRO A 18 8.90 -6.23 -18.65
C PRO A 18 9.30 -5.00 -17.84
N ALA A 19 8.46 -4.64 -16.87
CA ALA A 19 8.74 -3.52 -15.98
C ALA A 19 10.11 -3.74 -15.30
N PRO A 20 10.93 -2.68 -15.12
CA PRO A 20 12.14 -2.78 -14.32
C PRO A 20 11.76 -3.32 -12.93
N ALA A 21 12.64 -4.13 -12.32
CA ALA A 21 12.45 -4.76 -11.02
C ALA A 21 11.70 -3.81 -10.07
N THR A 22 10.42 -4.09 -9.89
CA THR A 22 9.48 -3.09 -9.35
C THR A 22 9.79 -2.81 -7.89
N ASP A 23 9.36 -1.66 -7.35
CA ASP A 23 9.42 -1.36 -5.91
C ASP A 23 8.86 -2.50 -5.03
N ALA A 24 8.00 -3.36 -5.59
CA ALA A 24 7.50 -4.56 -4.93
C ALA A 24 8.60 -5.63 -4.75
N GLU A 25 9.40 -5.91 -5.77
CA GLU A 25 10.49 -6.89 -5.69
C GLU A 25 11.59 -6.42 -4.73
N ALA A 26 11.91 -5.13 -4.74
CA ALA A 26 12.85 -4.54 -3.78
C ALA A 26 12.34 -4.68 -2.34
N ARG A 27 11.05 -4.43 -2.12
CA ARG A 27 10.40 -4.56 -0.80
C ARG A 27 10.34 -6.02 -0.32
N HIS A 28 10.02 -6.96 -1.21
CA HIS A 28 10.01 -8.40 -0.88
C HIS A 28 11.41 -8.90 -0.56
N ARG A 29 12.42 -8.43 -1.29
CA ARG A 29 13.82 -8.75 -1.00
C ARG A 29 14.24 -8.22 0.36
N TRP A 30 13.99 -6.95 0.63
CA TRP A 30 14.26 -6.34 1.94
C TRP A 30 13.57 -7.10 3.07
N LEU A 31 12.28 -7.43 2.93
CA LEU A 31 11.54 -8.12 3.98
C LEU A 31 12.14 -9.50 4.30
N ARG A 32 12.57 -10.24 3.26
CA ARG A 32 13.24 -11.53 3.44
C ARG A 32 14.60 -11.40 4.11
N GLU A 33 15.41 -10.45 3.66
CA GLU A 33 16.78 -10.23 4.18
C GLU A 33 16.76 -9.66 5.61
N GLU A 34 15.87 -8.72 5.90
CA GLU A 34 15.77 -8.06 7.20
C GLU A 34 15.26 -8.99 8.29
N PHE A 35 14.30 -9.88 7.99
CA PHE A 35 13.64 -10.74 8.97
C PHE A 35 14.03 -12.22 8.87
N ASP A 36 15.11 -12.53 8.13
CA ASP A 36 15.67 -13.87 7.93
C ASP A 36 14.58 -14.91 7.57
N LEU A 37 13.73 -14.56 6.60
CA LEU A 37 12.58 -15.38 6.24
C LEU A 37 13.01 -16.58 5.41
N ASP A 38 12.61 -17.77 5.85
CA ASP A 38 12.74 -18.97 5.04
C ASP A 38 11.82 -18.91 3.79
N PRO A 39 12.08 -19.73 2.75
CA PRO A 39 11.29 -19.70 1.53
C PRO A 39 9.79 -19.99 1.75
N ALA A 40 9.43 -20.80 2.73
CA ALA A 40 8.03 -21.11 3.05
C ALA A 40 7.34 -19.95 3.79
N GLN A 41 8.03 -19.27 4.70
CA GLN A 41 7.58 -18.04 5.35
C GLN A 41 7.34 -16.94 4.31
N ALA A 42 8.30 -16.74 3.41
CA ALA A 42 8.20 -15.78 2.33
C ALA A 42 6.99 -16.07 1.43
N ALA A 43 6.80 -17.32 1.00
CA ALA A 43 5.65 -17.69 0.16
C ALA A 43 4.29 -17.44 0.85
N ARG A 44 4.20 -17.70 2.17
CA ARG A 44 2.97 -17.39 2.94
C ARG A 44 2.70 -15.89 3.01
N ILE A 45 3.74 -15.09 3.23
CA ILE A 45 3.62 -13.62 3.29
C ILE A 45 3.23 -13.07 1.92
N ASP A 46 3.81 -13.58 0.83
CA ASP A 46 3.46 -13.17 -0.54
C ASP A 46 1.99 -13.46 -0.86
N ALA A 47 1.47 -14.60 -0.39
CA ALA A 47 0.05 -14.94 -0.53
C ALA A 47 -0.84 -13.96 0.25
N LEU A 48 -0.51 -13.66 1.52
CA LEU A 48 -1.23 -12.67 2.33
C LEU A 48 -1.23 -11.28 1.69
N GLN A 49 -0.10 -10.85 1.13
CA GLN A 49 0.02 -9.55 0.45
C GLN A 49 -0.83 -9.51 -0.83
N SER A 50 -0.83 -10.60 -1.60
CA SER A 50 -1.64 -10.72 -2.82
C SER A 50 -3.14 -10.68 -2.51
N GLU A 51 -3.57 -11.34 -1.43
CA GLU A 51 -4.96 -11.32 -0.97
C GLU A 51 -5.38 -9.95 -0.44
N TYR A 52 -4.51 -9.26 0.30
CA TYR A 52 -4.82 -7.96 0.88
C TYR A 52 -4.79 -6.80 -0.13
N LYS A 53 -4.00 -6.91 -1.21
CA LYS A 53 -3.86 -5.86 -2.24
C LYS A 53 -5.20 -5.32 -2.78
N PRO A 54 -6.18 -6.14 -3.22
CA PRO A 54 -7.47 -5.63 -3.66
C PRO A 54 -8.29 -4.97 -2.54
N VAL A 55 -8.17 -5.44 -1.29
CA VAL A 55 -8.84 -4.84 -0.12
C VAL A 55 -8.29 -3.44 0.15
N CYS A 56 -6.96 -3.30 0.21
CA CYS A 56 -6.26 -2.03 0.30
C CYS A 56 -6.71 -1.05 -0.81
N ALA A 57 -6.68 -1.50 -2.07
CA ALA A 57 -7.08 -0.68 -3.21
C ALA A 57 -8.54 -0.19 -3.11
N SER A 58 -9.45 -1.05 -2.65
CA SER A 58 -10.86 -0.69 -2.44
C SER A 58 -11.03 0.40 -1.38
N HIS A 59 -10.35 0.28 -0.23
CA HIS A 59 -10.37 1.30 0.82
C HIS A 59 -9.77 2.62 0.33
N CYS A 60 -8.63 2.59 -0.36
CA CYS A 60 -8.02 3.79 -0.94
C CYS A 60 -8.95 4.48 -1.94
N ALA A 61 -9.63 3.71 -2.80
CA ALA A 61 -10.58 4.25 -3.77
C ALA A 61 -11.80 4.88 -3.08
N ALA A 62 -12.32 4.27 -2.02
CA ALA A 62 -13.42 4.84 -1.25
C ALA A 62 -13.02 6.17 -0.59
N ILE A 63 -11.87 6.20 0.08
CA ILE A 63 -11.33 7.42 0.71
C ILE A 63 -11.13 8.53 -0.33
N ALA A 64 -10.58 8.21 -1.50
CA ALA A 64 -10.37 9.17 -2.58
C ALA A 64 -11.71 9.77 -3.04
N ARG A 65 -12.71 8.93 -3.33
CA ARG A 65 -14.05 9.41 -3.72
C ARG A 65 -14.69 10.30 -2.67
N THR A 66 -14.56 9.96 -1.39
CA THR A 66 -15.13 10.78 -0.30
C THR A 66 -14.40 12.11 -0.14
N ARG A 67 -13.08 12.17 -0.42
CA ARG A 67 -12.34 13.44 -0.51
C ARG A 67 -12.85 14.29 -1.67
N ASP A 68 -13.05 13.71 -2.85
CA ASP A 68 -13.61 14.43 -4.00
C ASP A 68 -15.02 14.99 -3.68
N GLN A 69 -15.85 14.22 -2.97
CA GLN A 69 -17.16 14.67 -2.48
C GLN A 69 -17.05 15.83 -1.49
N LEU A 70 -16.08 15.76 -0.57
CA LEU A 70 -15.84 16.81 0.41
C LEU A 70 -15.39 18.12 -0.25
N ASP A 71 -14.54 18.02 -1.28
CA ASP A 71 -14.05 19.17 -2.04
C ASP A 71 -15.16 19.78 -2.91
N ALA A 72 -16.08 18.97 -3.41
CA ALA A 72 -17.24 19.41 -4.19
C ALA A 72 -18.43 19.91 -3.34
N ALA A 73 -18.41 19.71 -2.01
CA ALA A 73 -19.53 20.06 -1.13
C ALA A 73 -19.66 21.58 -0.95
N ILE A 74 -20.80 22.14 -1.41
CA ILE A 74 -21.10 23.57 -1.33
C ILE A 74 -21.87 23.89 -0.03
N ASP A 75 -22.75 22.98 0.41
CA ASP A 75 -23.55 23.16 1.62
C ASP A 75 -22.94 22.46 2.85
N ALA A 76 -23.28 22.98 4.03
CA ALA A 76 -22.74 22.51 5.30
C ALA A 76 -23.18 21.07 5.65
N THR A 77 -24.35 20.64 5.19
CA THR A 77 -24.90 19.32 5.49
C THR A 77 -24.12 18.25 4.72
N THR A 78 -23.96 18.43 3.41
CA THR A 78 -23.16 17.54 2.55
C THR A 78 -21.71 17.49 3.02
N ARG A 79 -21.13 18.64 3.37
CA ARG A 79 -19.76 18.72 3.89
C ARG A 79 -19.59 17.91 5.19
N THR A 80 -20.52 18.09 6.13
CA THR A 80 -20.51 17.35 7.41
C THR A 80 -20.65 15.85 7.20
N ALA A 81 -21.56 15.41 6.32
CA ALA A 81 -21.72 14.01 5.99
C ALA A 81 -20.46 13.39 5.37
N ALA A 82 -19.80 14.09 4.44
CA ALA A 82 -18.55 13.64 3.82
C ALA A 82 -17.39 13.56 4.83
N LEU A 83 -17.31 14.48 5.79
CA LEU A 83 -16.31 14.43 6.87
C LEU A 83 -16.49 13.20 7.77
N ILE A 84 -17.73 12.90 8.17
CA ILE A 84 -18.06 11.73 8.99
C ILE A 84 -17.69 10.45 8.23
N GLU A 85 -18.06 10.35 6.96
CA GLU A 85 -17.74 9.19 6.14
C GLU A 85 -16.24 9.03 5.91
N LEU A 86 -15.51 10.12 5.70
CA LEU A 86 -14.07 10.09 5.53
C LEU A 86 -13.37 9.57 6.80
N ASP A 87 -13.81 10.00 7.97
CA ASP A 87 -13.27 9.51 9.25
C ASP A 87 -13.55 8.01 9.44
N ARG A 88 -14.80 7.58 9.19
CA ARG A 88 -15.19 6.17 9.23
C ARG A 88 -14.34 5.31 8.31
N LEU A 89 -14.12 5.75 7.06
CA LEU A 89 -13.31 5.00 6.09
C LEU A 89 -11.83 4.94 6.48
N LYS A 90 -11.29 5.99 7.11
CA LYS A 90 -9.91 5.97 7.63
C LYS A 90 -9.75 4.95 8.76
N VAL A 91 -10.71 4.86 9.68
CA VAL A 91 -10.71 3.85 10.74
C VAL A 91 -10.71 2.45 10.13
N ILE A 92 -11.62 2.16 9.20
CA ILE A 92 -11.71 0.86 8.51
C ILE A 92 -10.38 0.51 7.81
N CYS A 93 -9.80 1.45 7.08
CA CYS A 93 -8.53 1.25 6.39
C CYS A 93 -7.37 0.95 7.37
N THR A 94 -7.34 1.67 8.49
CA THR A 94 -6.32 1.53 9.54
C THR A 94 -6.42 0.17 10.22
N GLU A 95 -7.62 -0.25 10.59
CA GLU A 95 -7.88 -1.54 11.23
C GLU A 95 -7.57 -2.71 10.30
N ALA A 96 -8.01 -2.64 9.03
CA ALA A 96 -7.70 -3.66 8.04
C ALA A 96 -6.19 -3.78 7.80
N THR A 97 -5.48 -2.65 7.76
CA THR A 97 -4.02 -2.65 7.59
C THR A 97 -3.33 -3.24 8.81
N ARG A 98 -3.77 -2.92 10.04
CA ARG A 98 -3.23 -3.51 11.27
C ARG A 98 -3.44 -5.02 11.31
N ALA A 99 -4.63 -5.49 10.96
CA ALA A 99 -4.93 -6.93 10.89
C ALA A 99 -4.02 -7.64 9.86
N HIS A 100 -3.79 -7.02 8.70
CA HIS A 100 -2.85 -7.55 7.71
C HIS A 100 -1.40 -7.64 8.26
N LEU A 101 -0.92 -6.59 8.93
CA LEU A 101 0.41 -6.59 9.55
C LEU A 101 0.55 -7.69 10.61
N GLN A 102 -0.48 -7.91 11.41
CA GLN A 102 -0.50 -8.98 12.41
C GLN A 102 -0.46 -10.37 11.75
N ALA A 103 -1.18 -10.58 10.66
CA ALA A 103 -1.13 -11.83 9.90
C ALA A 103 0.26 -12.08 9.28
N VAL A 104 0.92 -11.03 8.77
CA VAL A 104 2.30 -11.12 8.27
C VAL A 104 3.27 -11.46 9.41
N ALA A 105 3.17 -10.78 10.56
CA ALA A 105 4.00 -11.04 11.73
C ALA A 105 3.85 -12.48 12.24
N ALA A 106 2.64 -13.04 12.20
CA ALA A 106 2.36 -14.42 12.60
C ALA A 106 3.02 -15.48 11.70
N CYS A 107 3.47 -15.11 10.49
CA CYS A 107 4.25 -16.00 9.64
C CYS A 107 5.74 -16.06 10.01
N MET A 108 6.22 -15.11 10.81
CA MET A 108 7.63 -14.95 11.20
C MET A 108 7.93 -15.69 12.52
N ALA A 109 9.22 -15.80 12.87
CA ALA A 109 9.60 -16.18 14.23
C ALA A 109 9.08 -15.15 15.25
N PRO A 110 8.72 -15.54 16.49
CA PRO A 110 8.04 -14.64 17.43
C PRO A 110 8.79 -13.31 17.72
N ASP A 111 10.10 -13.37 17.83
CA ASP A 111 10.98 -12.20 18.02
C ASP A 111 11.00 -11.30 16.78
N GLN A 112 11.06 -11.88 15.58
CA GLN A 112 11.04 -11.18 14.31
C GLN A 112 9.68 -10.52 14.04
N GLY A 113 8.59 -11.24 14.31
CA GLY A 113 7.22 -10.73 14.18
C GLY A 113 6.95 -9.54 15.12
N ALA A 114 7.42 -9.62 16.37
CA ALA A 114 7.34 -8.49 17.30
C ALA A 114 8.15 -7.28 16.82
N ARG A 115 9.37 -7.50 16.28
CA ARG A 115 10.19 -6.42 15.71
C ARG A 115 9.53 -5.79 14.47
N PHE A 116 8.92 -6.61 13.62
CA PHE A 116 8.19 -6.16 12.44
C PHE A 116 7.02 -5.25 12.82
N LEU A 117 6.19 -5.66 13.79
CA LEU A 117 5.06 -4.84 14.25
C LEU A 117 5.54 -3.52 14.87
N ALA A 118 6.59 -3.54 15.68
CA ALA A 118 7.17 -2.33 16.26
C ALA A 118 7.66 -1.33 15.19
N LEU A 119 8.14 -1.82 14.04
CA LEU A 119 8.56 -0.98 12.92
C LEU A 119 7.38 -0.42 12.12
N MET A 120 6.33 -1.22 11.93
CA MET A 120 5.27 -0.95 10.95
C MET A 120 4.02 -0.30 11.54
N GLU A 121 3.60 -0.65 12.75
CA GLU A 121 2.37 -0.12 13.37
C GLU A 121 2.36 1.42 13.53
N PRO A 122 3.47 2.08 13.93
CA PRO A 122 3.50 3.54 14.02
C PRO A 122 3.17 4.23 12.69
N ARG A 123 3.61 3.67 11.56
CA ARG A 123 3.38 4.23 10.21
C ARG A 123 1.90 4.20 9.82
N VAL A 124 1.19 3.15 10.25
CA VAL A 124 -0.25 3.01 10.03
C VAL A 124 -1.03 4.01 10.90
N ALA A 125 -0.57 4.26 12.13
CA ALA A 125 -1.21 5.22 13.03
C ALA A 125 -1.08 6.68 12.55
N HIS A 126 0.01 7.03 11.87
CA HIS A 126 0.24 8.39 11.37
C HIS A 126 -0.43 8.68 10.01
N GLY A 127 -1.11 7.70 9.42
CA GLY A 127 -1.82 7.88 8.14
C GLY A 127 -0.88 8.21 6.97
N GLU A 128 0.39 7.77 7.04
CA GLU A 128 1.29 7.85 5.89
C GLU A 128 0.62 7.12 4.71
N ASN A 129 0.45 7.82 3.58
CA ASN A 129 -0.11 7.24 2.37
C ASN A 129 0.63 5.94 2.08
N GLN A 130 -0.09 4.84 1.82
CA GLN A 130 0.45 3.52 1.49
C GLN A 130 1.14 3.49 0.10
N THR A 131 1.57 4.65 -0.39
CA THR A 131 2.33 4.84 -1.63
C THR A 131 3.81 4.81 -1.28
N GLY A 132 4.36 3.60 -1.18
CA GLY A 132 5.80 3.38 -1.07
C GLY A 132 6.15 2.46 0.09
N ALA A 133 7.06 1.53 -0.18
CA ALA A 133 7.89 0.98 0.89
C ALA A 133 8.45 2.15 1.72
N PRO A 134 8.78 1.97 3.03
CA PRO A 134 9.65 2.93 3.69
C PRO A 134 10.80 3.25 2.74
N ALA A 135 11.19 4.52 2.61
CA ALA A 135 12.40 4.87 1.89
C ALA A 135 13.53 4.02 2.49
N LEU A 136 13.86 2.91 1.82
CA LEU A 136 14.97 2.04 2.19
C LEU A 136 16.30 2.77 1.93
N ASP A 137 16.24 3.93 1.29
CA ASP A 137 17.20 5.02 1.37
C ASP A 137 16.99 5.79 2.69
N ARG A 138 17.72 5.36 3.73
CA ARG A 138 18.50 6.17 4.71
C ARG A 138 18.70 5.40 6.00
N ARG A 139 19.73 4.57 6.04
CA ARG A 139 20.62 4.50 7.21
C ARG A 139 22.04 4.88 6.73
N PRO A 140 22.82 5.61 7.55
CA PRO A 140 24.22 5.91 7.24
C PRO A 140 25.06 4.65 7.08
#